data_AF-A0A3N4INI8-F1
#
_entry.id   AF-A0A3N4INI8-F1
#
_cell.length_a   1.000
_cell.length_b   1.000
_cell.length_c   1.000
_cell.angle_alpha   90.00
_cell.angle_beta   90.00
_cell.angle_gamma   90.00
#
_symmetry.space_group_name_H-M   'P 1'
#
loop_
_entity.id
_entity.type
_entity.pdbx_description
1 polymer ?
#
loop_
_entity_poly.entity_id
_entity_poly.type
_entity_poly.pdbx_seq_one_letter_code
_entity_poly.pdbx_strand_id
1 'polypeptide(L)'
;MGGPRLEVFKFGMYIMLPIASMWYFGTNLDGKFSVDGFWPSSDMTHKIPFDRDELKAEAERLRQERLERKARREQLAAAAQKFRSEE
;
A
#
# COMPACT_ATOMS: atom_id res chain seq x y z
N MET A 1 -41.61 -23.78 26.22
CA MET A 1 -40.47 -23.14 26.89
C MET A 1 -39.92 -24.14 27.89
N GLY A 2 -38.68 -24.60 27.73
CA GLY A 2 -38.06 -25.50 28.71
C GLY A 2 -37.96 -24.75 30.04
N GLY A 3 -38.45 -25.36 31.13
CA GLY A 3 -38.77 -24.68 32.38
C GLY A 3 -37.64 -23.87 33.05
N PRO A 4 -37.87 -23.34 34.27
CA PRO A 4 -37.06 -22.27 34.89
C PRO A 4 -35.54 -22.47 34.87
N ARG A 5 -35.05 -23.71 34.95
CA ARG A 5 -33.62 -24.05 34.89
C ARG A 5 -32.97 -23.70 33.54
N LEU A 6 -33.69 -23.83 32.43
CA LEU A 6 -33.19 -23.49 31.11
C LEU A 6 -33.12 -21.97 30.92
N GLU A 7 -34.06 -21.23 31.52
CA GLU A 7 -34.06 -19.76 31.48
C GLU A 7 -32.87 -19.18 32.26
N VAL A 8 -32.55 -19.74 33.43
CA VAL A 8 -31.35 -19.38 34.20
C VAL A 8 -30.06 -19.66 33.43
N PHE A 9 -29.98 -20.80 32.73
CA PHE A 9 -28.82 -21.11 31.88
C PHE A 9 -28.67 -20.11 30.72
N LYS A 10 -29.77 -19.80 30.01
CA LYS A 10 -29.76 -18.81 28.92
C LYS A 10 -29.36 -17.43 29.41
N PHE A 11 -29.89 -17.01 30.56
CA PHE A 11 -29.53 -15.74 31.19
C PHE A 11 -28.04 -15.68 31.55
N GLY A 12 -27.51 -16.75 32.15
CA GLY A 12 -26.07 -16.87 32.42
C GLY A 12 -25.23 -16.78 31.14
N MET A 13 -25.61 -17.49 30.08
CA MET A 13 -24.92 -17.42 28.79
C MET A 13 -24.94 -16.01 28.19
N TYR A 14 -26.09 -15.32 28.23
CA TYR A 14 -26.23 -13.97 27.69
C TYR A 14 -25.44 -12.91 28.45
N ILE A 15 -25.13 -13.13 29.73
CA ILE A 15 -24.27 -12.24 30.52
C ILE A 15 -22.80 -12.61 30.35
N MET A 16 -22.48 -13.90 30.41
CA MET A 16 -21.09 -14.37 30.36
C MET A 16 -20.48 -14.18 28.97
N LEU A 17 -21.24 -14.35 27.89
CA LEU A 17 -20.76 -14.16 26.53
C LEU A 17 -20.21 -12.74 26.26
N PRO A 18 -20.96 -11.65 26.48
CA PRO A 18 -20.44 -10.30 26.23
C PRO A 18 -19.32 -9.92 27.20
N ILE A 19 -19.38 -10.33 28.46
CA ILE A 19 -18.33 -10.04 29.45
C ILE A 19 -17.03 -10.75 29.06
N ALA A 20 -17.09 -12.03 28.70
CA ALA A 20 -15.92 -12.80 28.29
C ALA A 20 -15.32 -12.25 26.98
N SER A 21 -16.17 -11.92 25.99
CA SER A 21 -15.71 -11.26 24.76
C SER A 21 -15.04 -9.92 25.06
N MET A 22 -15.62 -9.08 25.92
CA MET A 22 -15.03 -7.80 26.27
C MET A 22 -13.75 -7.95 27.07
N TRP A 23 -13.59 -8.98 27.91
CA TRP A 23 -12.33 -9.24 28.59
C TRP A 23 -11.24 -9.75 27.64
N TYR A 24 -11.59 -10.69 26.75
CA TYR A 24 -10.65 -11.30 25.81
C TYR A 24 -10.17 -10.32 24.74
N PHE A 25 -11.09 -9.56 24.16
CA PHE A 25 -10.82 -8.56 23.14
C PHE A 25 -10.54 -7.18 23.72
N GLY A 26 -11.06 -6.79 24.88
CA GLY A 26 -10.84 -5.45 25.43
C GLY A 26 -9.49 -5.27 26.12
N THR A 27 -8.80 -6.37 26.44
CA THR A 27 -7.44 -6.32 27.00
C THR A 27 -6.43 -6.78 25.96
N ASN A 28 -5.38 -5.96 25.77
CA ASN A 28 -4.24 -6.29 24.91
C ASN A 28 -4.64 -6.56 23.43
N LEU A 29 -5.41 -5.64 22.83
CA LEU A 29 -5.73 -5.66 21.39
C LEU A 29 -4.45 -5.53 20.55
N ASP A 30 -3.64 -4.54 20.91
CA ASP A 30 -2.48 -4.14 20.13
C ASP A 30 -1.48 -5.29 20.05
N GLY A 31 -1.09 -5.91 21.16
CA GLY A 31 -0.14 -7.02 21.14
C GLY A 31 -0.67 -8.36 20.59
N LYS A 32 -2.00 -8.58 20.57
CA LYS A 32 -2.59 -9.82 20.04
C LYS A 32 -2.93 -9.73 18.54
N PHE A 33 -3.25 -8.54 18.06
CA PHE A 33 -3.77 -8.32 16.71
C PHE A 33 -2.90 -7.38 15.87
N SER A 34 -1.80 -6.83 16.41
CA SER A 34 -0.81 -6.14 15.58
C SER A 34 -0.12 -7.14 14.66
N VAL A 35 -0.07 -6.81 13.37
CA VAL A 35 0.74 -7.56 12.41
C VAL A 35 2.13 -6.93 12.38
N ASP A 36 3.14 -7.72 12.76
CA ASP A 36 4.55 -7.31 12.63
C ASP A 36 4.86 -7.02 11.16
N GLY A 37 5.35 -5.81 10.88
CA GLY A 37 5.68 -5.39 9.52
C GLY A 37 4.47 -5.04 8.64
N PHE A 38 3.32 -4.67 9.23
CA PHE A 38 2.16 -4.20 8.46
C PHE A 38 2.50 -3.08 7.47
N TRP A 39 3.39 -2.16 7.86
CA TRP A 39 3.88 -1.11 6.99
C TRP A 39 5.18 -1.52 6.29
N PRO A 40 5.35 -1.19 4.99
CA PRO A 40 6.62 -1.40 4.31
C PRO A 40 7.75 -0.73 5.09
N SER A 41 8.85 -1.46 5.30
CA SER A 41 10.02 -0.90 5.97
C SER A 41 10.56 0.31 5.20
N SER A 42 11.24 1.22 5.90
CA SER A 42 11.82 2.43 5.29
C SER A 42 12.78 2.14 4.12
N ASP A 43 13.33 0.92 4.05
CA ASP A 43 14.16 0.45 2.95
C ASP A 43 13.36 0.05 1.69
N MET A 44 12.07 -0.29 1.85
CA MET A 44 11.14 -0.56 0.75
C MET A 44 10.52 0.71 0.16
N THR A 45 10.73 1.86 0.84
CA THR A 45 10.28 3.16 0.34
C THR A 45 11.39 3.76 -0.51
N HIS A 46 11.04 4.30 -1.67
CA HIS A 46 11.99 4.97 -2.55
C HIS A 46 12.69 6.12 -1.81
N LYS A 47 13.97 5.94 -1.43
CA LYS A 47 14.77 6.97 -0.78
C LYS A 47 15.05 8.07 -1.82
N ILE A 48 14.41 9.23 -1.65
CA ILE A 48 14.69 10.39 -2.48
C ILE A 48 16.09 10.89 -2.08
N PRO A 49 17.02 11.13 -3.04
CA PRO A 49 18.32 11.71 -2.73
C PRO A 49 18.14 13.06 -2.02
N PHE A 50 18.70 13.21 -0.82
CA PHE A 50 18.63 14.44 -0.04
C PHE A 50 19.86 15.33 -0.24
N ASP A 51 20.94 14.81 -0.85
CA ASP A 51 22.16 15.55 -1.12
C ASP A 51 22.04 16.36 -2.43
N ARG A 52 22.52 17.61 -2.40
CA ARG A 52 22.42 18.57 -3.50
C ARG A 52 23.19 18.13 -4.74
N ASP A 53 24.31 17.43 -4.56
CA ASP A 53 25.13 16.99 -5.69
C ASP A 53 24.57 15.71 -6.33
N GLU A 54 24.01 14.78 -5.54
CA GLU A 54 23.25 13.63 -6.05
C GLU A 54 22.00 14.08 -6.81
N LEU A 55 21.29 15.10 -6.31
CA LEU A 55 20.13 15.70 -6.99
C LEU A 55 20.48 16.27 -8.37
N LYS A 56 21.65 16.92 -8.52
CA LYS A 56 22.09 17.45 -9.81
C LYS A 56 22.43 16.34 -10.79
N ALA A 57 23.16 15.31 -10.34
CA ALA A 57 23.52 14.17 -11.16
C ALA A 57 22.28 13.41 -11.67
N GLU A 58 21.31 13.16 -10.79
CA GLU A 58 20.06 12.50 -11.19
C GLU A 58 19.19 13.39 -12.08
N ALA A 59 19.17 14.71 -11.84
CA ALA A 59 18.48 15.65 -12.72
C ALA A 59 19.10 15.72 -14.12
N GLU A 60 20.42 15.63 -14.25
CA GLU A 60 21.12 15.55 -15.53
C GLU A 60 20.82 14.24 -16.25
N ARG A 61 20.84 13.10 -15.54
CA ARG A 61 20.43 11.79 -16.08
C ARG A 61 19.01 11.84 -16.65
N LEU A 62 18.07 12.41 -15.89
CA LEU A 62 16.67 12.56 -16.31
C LEU A 62 16.51 13.53 -17.49
N ARG A 63 17.33 14.58 -17.60
CA ARG A 63 17.34 15.48 -18.76
C ARG A 63 17.81 14.78 -20.02
N GLN A 64 18.88 13.99 -19.94
CA GLN A 64 19.39 13.21 -21.07
C GLN A 64 18.35 12.20 -21.57
N GLU A 65 17.74 11.43 -20.66
CA GLU A 65 16.70 10.46 -21.02
C GLU A 65 15.50 11.12 -21.71
N ARG A 66 15.10 12.32 -21.27
CA ARG A 66 14.03 13.10 -21.91
C ARG A 66 14.38 13.52 -23.32
N LEU A 67 15.62 13.97 -23.55
CA LEU A 67 16.09 14.41 -24.86
C LEU A 67 16.16 13.22 -25.83
N GLU A 68 16.68 12.08 -25.40
CA GLU A 68 16.71 10.85 -26.20
C GLU A 68 15.31 10.37 -26.58
N ARG A 69 14.38 10.37 -25.61
CA ARG A 69 12.98 10.00 -25.85
C ARG A 69 12.28 10.99 -26.80
N LYS A 70 12.66 12.27 -26.77
CA LYS A 70 12.16 13.27 -27.71
C LYS A 70 12.70 13.01 -29.12
N ALA A 71 14.01 12.82 -29.26
CA ALA A 71 14.65 12.52 -30.54
C ALA A 71 14.07 11.24 -31.19
N ARG A 72 13.85 10.18 -30.40
CA ARG A 72 13.22 8.95 -30.89
C ARG A 72 11.79 9.18 -31.40
N ARG A 73 11.00 10.00 -30.71
CA ARG A 73 9.63 10.35 -31.14
C ARG A 73 9.64 11.15 -32.44
N GLU A 74 10.56 12.08 -32.59
CA GLU A 74 10.71 12.90 -33.80
C GLU A 74 11.15 12.04 -35.00
N GLN A 75 12.10 11.10 -34.80
CA GLN A 75 12.52 10.15 -35.84
C GLN A 75 11.37 9.25 -36.30
N LEU A 76 10.59 8.71 -35.36
CA LEU A 76 9.41 7.90 -35.67
C LEU A 76 8.34 8.70 -36.40
N ALA A 77 8.08 9.94 -35.98
CA ALA A 77 7.13 10.83 -36.66
C ALA A 77 7.59 11.19 -38.09
N ALA A 78 8.87 11.47 -38.28
CA ALA A 78 9.44 11.75 -39.60
C ALA A 78 9.42 10.51 -40.51
N ALA A 79 9.71 9.33 -39.97
CA ALA A 79 9.61 8.06 -40.72
C ALA A 79 8.16 7.77 -41.14
N ALA A 80 7.19 7.97 -40.24
CA ALA A 80 5.77 7.82 -40.54
C ALA A 80 5.27 8.83 -41.60
N GLN A 81 5.82 10.05 -41.59
CA GLN A 81 5.48 11.06 -42.59
C GLN A 81 6.04 10.73 -43.98
N LYS A 82 7.27 10.19 -44.05
CA LYS A 82 7.86 9.70 -45.31
C LYS A 82 7.09 8.52 -45.89
N PHE A 83 6.72 7.56 -45.05
CA PHE A 83 5.91 6.41 -45.49
C PHE A 83 4.55 6.85 -46.06
N ARG A 84 3.91 7.86 -45.46
CA ARG A 84 2.63 8.43 -45.93
C ARG A 84 2.75 9.21 -47.25
N SER A 85 3.92 9.75 -47.59
CA SER A 85 4.13 10.47 -48.85
C SER A 85 4.53 9.58 -50.03
N GLU A 86 4.87 8.31 -49.76
CA GLU A 86 5.27 7.31 -50.77
C GLU A 86 4.11 6.38 -51.17
N GLU A 87 2.97 6.40 -50.46
CA GLU A 87 1.66 5.83 -50.87
C GLU A 87 0.80 6.86 -51.63
#